data_AF-A0A271M5R1-F1
#
_entry.id   AF-A0A271M5R1-F1
#
_cell.length_a   1.000
_cell.length_b   1.000
_cell.length_c   1.000
_cell.angle_alpha   90.00
_cell.angle_beta   90.00
_cell.angle_gamma   90.00
#
_symmetry.space_group_name_H-M   'P 1'
#
loop_
_entity.id
_entity.type
_entity.pdbx_description
1 polymer ?
#
loop_
_entity_poly.entity_id
_entity_poly.type
_entity_poly.pdbx_seq_one_letter_code
_entity_poly.pdbx_strand_id
1 'polypeptide(L)'
;PSKPGPGQKPVEKPKPPTTGSDVTYIVKSGDSLWKIANKYGTTIAQIKKDNKLTSDALTIGQKLIIYTNKKEPGKIPGQKVNKKPKKASSNTIIGKNGESLSLLAKKSNILIEKVSSAQSSTVMYQIKAGDTLYSLAERFNTEVSELMTLNKLEYPIAVIGANLQLPSDHVQRSQGIIVGAIDNTSIEVLIDGAHQALEVSYGSSHNYQYEEGQQVVLTYTTGSDNHRPALISVVQI
;
A
#
# COMPACT_ATOMS: atom_id res chain seq x y z
N PRO A 1 13.43 35.40 -60.31
CA PRO A 1 13.85 34.29 -59.43
C PRO A 1 14.60 34.79 -58.18
N SER A 2 13.87 34.97 -57.08
CA SER A 2 14.43 35.44 -55.81
C SER A 2 15.05 34.29 -55.02
N LYS A 3 16.26 34.48 -54.49
CA LYS A 3 17.04 33.47 -53.77
C LYS A 3 16.70 33.52 -52.27
N PRO A 4 16.21 32.43 -51.64
CA PRO A 4 15.97 32.41 -50.19
C PRO A 4 17.28 32.48 -49.37
N GLY A 5 17.20 33.08 -48.18
CA GLY A 5 18.33 33.36 -47.29
C GLY A 5 18.83 32.17 -46.44
N PRO A 6 19.84 32.42 -45.58
CA PRO A 6 20.52 31.36 -44.82
C PRO A 6 19.65 30.77 -43.71
N GLY A 7 19.80 29.45 -43.49
CA GLY A 7 19.00 28.69 -42.54
C GLY A 7 19.23 29.09 -41.08
N GLN A 8 18.15 29.32 -40.34
CA GLN A 8 18.18 29.53 -38.90
C GLN A 8 18.19 28.18 -38.16
N LYS A 9 19.14 28.03 -37.24
CA LYS A 9 19.24 26.89 -36.32
C LYS A 9 18.03 26.91 -35.36
N PRO A 10 17.35 25.78 -35.06
CA PRO A 10 16.18 25.78 -34.17
C PRO A 10 16.53 26.33 -32.78
N VAL A 11 15.78 27.33 -32.34
CA VAL A 11 15.94 27.95 -31.02
C VAL A 11 15.27 27.05 -29.97
N GLU A 12 16.07 26.55 -29.02
CA GLU A 12 15.56 25.74 -27.92
C GLU A 12 14.75 26.60 -26.94
N LYS A 13 13.58 26.10 -26.51
CA LYS A 13 12.69 26.82 -25.60
C LYS A 13 13.33 26.93 -24.20
N PRO A 14 13.30 28.11 -23.54
CA PRO A 14 13.88 28.25 -22.21
C PRO A 14 13.17 27.36 -21.18
N LYS A 15 13.94 26.54 -20.48
CA LYS A 15 13.48 25.72 -19.36
C LYS A 15 13.19 26.63 -18.14
N PRO A 16 12.04 26.50 -17.46
CA PRO A 16 11.74 27.32 -16.29
C PRO A 16 12.72 27.03 -15.14
N PRO A 17 13.10 28.04 -14.33
CA PRO A 17 14.05 27.88 -13.23
C PRO A 17 13.44 27.06 -12.08
N THR A 18 14.18 26.04 -11.63
CA THR A 18 13.81 25.20 -10.48
C THR A 18 14.35 25.82 -9.19
N THR A 19 13.54 26.63 -8.51
CA THR A 19 13.87 27.16 -7.18
C THR A 19 13.55 26.12 -6.11
N GLY A 20 14.41 25.12 -5.97
CA GLY A 20 14.37 24.14 -4.88
C GLY A 20 15.65 24.17 -4.04
N SER A 21 15.54 23.70 -2.80
CA SER A 21 16.63 23.70 -1.82
C SER A 21 16.88 22.31 -1.25
N ASP A 22 18.13 21.92 -1.11
CA ASP A 22 18.53 20.63 -0.55
C ASP A 22 18.47 20.66 0.97
N VAL A 23 17.79 19.69 1.56
CA VAL A 23 17.73 19.48 3.01
C VAL A 23 18.31 18.12 3.35
N THR A 24 19.31 18.08 4.22
CA THR A 24 19.80 16.81 4.79
C THR A 24 18.88 16.38 5.94
N TYR A 25 18.21 15.25 5.78
CA TYR A 25 17.38 14.61 6.79
C TYR A 25 18.12 13.42 7.42
N ILE A 26 17.87 13.16 8.71
CA ILE A 26 18.36 11.97 9.42
C ILE A 26 17.14 11.11 9.77
N VAL A 27 17.09 9.88 9.24
CA VAL A 27 16.02 8.91 9.46
C VAL A 27 15.88 8.59 10.96
N LYS A 28 14.64 8.66 11.45
CA LYS A 28 14.25 8.34 12.83
C LYS A 28 13.47 7.02 12.87
N SER A 29 13.28 6.48 14.08
CA SER A 29 12.38 5.33 14.27
C SER A 29 10.97 5.66 13.75
N GLY A 30 10.38 4.73 12.99
CA GLY A 30 9.05 4.88 12.40
C GLY A 30 8.96 5.76 11.14
N ASP A 31 10.07 6.26 10.60
CA ASP A 31 10.08 6.97 9.31
C ASP A 31 9.89 6.01 8.11
N SER A 32 9.35 6.56 7.02
CA SER A 32 9.32 5.89 5.71
C SER A 32 9.59 6.90 4.60
N LEU A 33 10.04 6.45 3.42
CA LEU A 33 10.26 7.33 2.27
C LEU A 33 9.00 8.14 1.91
N TRP A 34 7.81 7.57 2.11
CA TRP A 34 6.54 8.27 1.91
C TRP A 34 6.33 9.41 2.93
N LYS A 35 6.52 9.15 4.24
CA LYS A 35 6.38 10.17 5.30
C LYS A 35 7.34 11.34 5.05
N ILE A 36 8.58 11.03 4.67
CA ILE A 36 9.62 12.01 4.34
C ILE A 36 9.25 12.77 3.06
N ALA A 37 8.85 12.09 1.99
CA ALA A 37 8.44 12.73 0.73
C ALA A 37 7.29 13.73 0.93
N ASN A 38 6.25 13.33 1.67
CA ASN A 38 5.11 14.17 1.97
C ASN A 38 5.50 15.40 2.82
N LYS A 39 6.29 15.19 3.88
CA LYS A 39 6.78 16.26 4.77
C LYS A 39 7.59 17.34 4.04
N TYR A 40 8.33 16.96 3.00
CA TYR A 40 9.24 17.85 2.26
C TYR A 40 8.75 18.25 0.86
N GLY A 41 7.51 17.93 0.49
CA GLY A 41 6.93 18.34 -0.80
C GLY A 41 7.63 17.73 -2.02
N THR A 42 8.11 16.48 -1.90
CA THR A 42 8.85 15.77 -2.94
C THR A 42 8.24 14.38 -3.20
N THR A 43 8.92 13.51 -3.95
CA THR A 43 8.44 12.14 -4.27
C THR A 43 9.41 11.07 -3.80
N ILE A 44 8.90 9.87 -3.52
CA ILE A 44 9.72 8.69 -3.19
C ILE A 44 10.78 8.46 -4.28
N ALA A 45 10.38 8.48 -5.56
CA ALA A 45 11.28 8.30 -6.69
C ALA A 45 12.41 9.34 -6.72
N GLN A 46 12.11 10.60 -6.37
CA GLN A 46 13.12 11.67 -6.28
C GLN A 46 14.09 11.41 -5.11
N ILE A 47 13.59 11.10 -3.90
CA ILE A 47 14.45 10.76 -2.75
C ILE A 47 15.34 9.55 -3.07
N LYS A 48 14.79 8.49 -3.68
CA LYS A 48 15.56 7.29 -4.06
C LYS A 48 16.65 7.62 -5.07
N LYS A 49 16.33 8.44 -6.08
CA LYS A 49 17.29 8.90 -7.09
C LYS A 49 18.42 9.72 -6.47
N ASP A 50 18.10 10.68 -5.62
CA ASP A 50 19.08 11.60 -5.01
C ASP A 50 19.99 10.88 -4.01
N ASN A 51 19.48 9.83 -3.37
CA ASN A 51 20.21 9.01 -2.38
C ASN A 51 20.71 7.66 -2.91
N LYS A 52 20.58 7.40 -4.22
CA LYS A 52 20.97 6.14 -4.89
C LYS A 52 20.34 4.88 -4.25
N LEU A 53 19.14 5.00 -3.67
CA LEU A 53 18.43 3.89 -3.03
C LEU A 53 17.77 2.99 -4.07
N THR A 54 18.06 1.69 -4.00
CA THR A 54 17.41 0.67 -4.84
C THR A 54 16.08 0.21 -4.24
N SER A 55 16.01 0.05 -2.91
CA SER A 55 14.80 -0.34 -2.16
C SER A 55 14.19 0.84 -1.39
N ASP A 56 13.08 0.58 -0.70
CA ASP A 56 12.38 1.55 0.15
C ASP A 56 12.76 1.40 1.65
N ALA A 57 13.66 0.48 1.95
CA ALA A 57 14.17 0.24 3.30
C ALA A 57 15.02 1.42 3.79
N LEU A 58 14.78 1.83 5.04
CA LEU A 58 15.50 2.92 5.69
C LEU A 58 16.08 2.44 7.02
N THR A 59 17.34 2.79 7.28
CA THR A 59 18.03 2.49 8.54
C THR A 59 17.96 3.71 9.45
N ILE A 60 17.67 3.52 10.75
CA ILE A 60 17.69 4.61 11.73
C ILE A 60 19.09 5.25 11.75
N GLY A 61 19.16 6.58 11.71
CA GLY A 61 20.41 7.34 11.61
C GLY A 61 20.93 7.54 10.17
N GLN A 62 20.32 6.91 9.16
CA GLN A 62 20.66 7.13 7.75
C GLN A 62 20.44 8.59 7.37
N LYS A 63 21.43 9.17 6.69
CA LYS A 63 21.33 10.53 6.11
C LYS A 63 20.70 10.43 4.72
N LEU A 64 19.72 11.29 4.46
CA LEU A 64 19.06 11.44 3.16
C LEU A 64 19.14 12.90 2.69
N ILE A 65 19.53 13.11 1.44
CA ILE A 65 19.42 14.37 0.70
C ILE A 65 18.00 14.47 0.18
N ILE A 66 17.27 15.53 0.55
CA ILE A 66 15.88 15.74 0.15
C ILE A 66 15.78 17.04 -0.64
N TYR A 67 15.56 16.94 -1.96
CA TYR A 67 15.29 18.10 -2.80
C TYR A 67 13.87 18.64 -2.49
N THR A 68 13.80 19.81 -1.85
CA THR A 68 12.52 20.49 -1.56
C THR A 68 12.12 21.38 -2.73
N ASN A 69 10.96 21.10 -3.33
CA ASN A 69 10.36 22.02 -4.29
C ASN A 69 9.63 23.12 -3.51
N LYS A 70 10.13 24.36 -3.50
CA LYS A 70 9.52 25.46 -2.74
C LYS A 70 8.29 26.05 -3.46
N LYS A 71 7.30 25.19 -3.73
CA LYS A 71 5.92 25.54 -4.09
C LYS A 71 4.97 24.87 -3.08
N GLU A 72 3.85 25.53 -2.84
CA GLU A 72 3.01 25.36 -1.65
C GLU A 72 2.65 23.89 -1.31
N PRO A 73 2.64 23.53 -0.01
CA PRO A 73 2.24 22.19 0.41
C PRO A 73 0.76 21.96 0.08
N GLY A 74 0.49 20.92 -0.73
CA GLY A 74 -0.87 20.53 -1.11
C GLY A 74 -1.12 20.29 -2.60
N LYS A 75 -0.14 20.51 -3.49
CA LYS A 75 -0.31 20.23 -4.92
C LYS A 75 0.94 19.65 -5.58
N ILE A 76 0.93 18.34 -5.86
CA ILE A 76 1.98 17.66 -6.64
C ILE A 76 1.79 17.98 -8.13
N PRO A 77 2.68 18.74 -8.80
CA PRO A 77 2.44 19.16 -10.18
C PRO A 77 2.92 18.10 -11.18
N GLY A 78 1.98 17.35 -11.76
CA GLY A 78 2.08 16.82 -13.11
C GLY A 78 2.99 15.60 -13.34
N GLN A 79 2.45 14.40 -13.10
CA GLN A 79 2.72 13.31 -14.05
C GLN A 79 1.83 13.49 -15.28
N LYS A 80 2.42 13.47 -16.47
CA LYS A 80 1.67 13.44 -17.73
C LYS A 80 0.99 12.08 -17.88
N VAL A 81 -0.34 12.04 -17.72
CA VAL A 81 -1.16 10.94 -18.23
C VAL A 81 -1.90 11.45 -19.47
N ASN A 82 -1.58 10.91 -20.65
CA ASN A 82 -2.23 11.32 -21.90
C ASN A 82 -3.68 10.82 -21.94
N LYS A 83 -4.57 11.62 -22.55
CA LYS A 83 -6.01 11.39 -22.59
C LYS A 83 -6.39 10.21 -23.51
N LYS A 84 -7.39 9.41 -23.09
CA LYS A 84 -8.20 8.47 -23.90
C LYS A 84 -8.85 9.25 -25.09
N PRO A 85 -9.19 8.67 -26.28
CA PRO A 85 -9.74 7.31 -26.43
C PRO A 85 -9.52 6.50 -27.74
N LYS A 86 -9.51 5.15 -27.64
CA LYS A 86 -10.49 4.19 -28.24
C LYS A 86 -9.94 2.74 -28.23
N LYS A 87 -10.84 1.77 -28.51
CA LYS A 87 -10.61 0.32 -28.46
C LYS A 87 -9.55 -0.15 -29.48
N ALA A 88 -8.61 -1.00 -29.05
CA ALA A 88 -8.11 -2.17 -29.80
C ALA A 88 -7.24 -3.04 -28.87
N SER A 89 -7.16 -4.34 -29.18
CA SER A 89 -6.32 -5.32 -28.47
C SER A 89 -4.85 -5.23 -28.89
N SER A 90 -3.93 -5.47 -27.96
CA SER A 90 -2.63 -6.12 -28.22
C SER A 90 -1.93 -6.49 -26.91
N ASN A 91 -1.62 -7.77 -26.75
CA ASN A 91 -0.77 -8.29 -25.67
C ASN A 91 0.68 -7.81 -25.84
N THR A 92 1.37 -7.55 -24.72
CA THR A 92 2.83 -7.62 -24.59
C THR A 92 3.17 -8.26 -23.25
N ILE A 93 4.07 -9.26 -23.24
CA ILE A 93 4.49 -10.03 -22.05
C ILE A 93 6.03 -10.06 -21.98
N ILE A 94 6.65 -9.29 -21.05
CA ILE A 94 7.99 -9.47 -20.42
C ILE A 94 8.02 -8.56 -19.15
N GLY A 95 8.46 -8.94 -17.95
CA GLY A 95 8.81 -10.28 -17.41
C GLY A 95 9.99 -10.30 -16.40
N LYS A 96 9.87 -11.07 -15.30
CA LYS A 96 10.89 -11.39 -14.26
C LYS A 96 11.33 -10.31 -13.23
N ASN A 97 10.42 -9.49 -12.67
CA ASN A 97 10.74 -8.69 -11.45
C ASN A 97 9.51 -8.03 -10.78
N GLY A 98 8.53 -8.82 -10.33
CA GLY A 98 7.46 -8.34 -9.44
C GLY A 98 6.19 -7.82 -10.14
N GLU A 99 5.67 -8.57 -11.12
CA GLU A 99 4.34 -8.31 -11.70
C GLU A 99 3.26 -9.11 -10.97
N SER A 100 2.10 -8.49 -10.77
CA SER A 100 0.90 -9.07 -10.12
C SER A 100 0.51 -10.45 -10.63
N LEU A 101 0.12 -11.34 -9.70
CA LEU A 101 -0.29 -12.72 -9.98
C LEU A 101 -1.62 -12.83 -10.78
N SER A 102 -2.32 -11.72 -11.02
CA SER A 102 -3.48 -11.62 -11.92
C SER A 102 -3.23 -12.16 -13.35
N LEU A 103 -1.97 -12.28 -13.79
CA LEU A 103 -1.60 -12.76 -15.12
C LEU A 103 -1.40 -14.29 -15.25
N LEU A 104 -1.30 -15.06 -14.16
CA LEU A 104 -1.07 -16.51 -14.25
C LEU A 104 -2.34 -17.33 -14.58
N ALA A 105 -3.52 -16.82 -14.24
CA ALA A 105 -4.80 -17.45 -14.60
C ALA A 105 -5.09 -17.50 -16.12
N LYS A 106 -4.25 -16.87 -16.96
CA LYS A 106 -4.38 -16.85 -18.42
C LYS A 106 -3.33 -17.69 -19.16
N LYS A 107 -2.59 -18.55 -18.45
CA LYS A 107 -1.58 -19.43 -19.08
C LYS A 107 -1.67 -20.92 -18.74
N SER A 108 -2.63 -21.33 -17.92
CA SER A 108 -3.16 -22.70 -17.95
C SER A 108 -4.38 -22.74 -18.86
N ASN A 109 -4.45 -23.72 -19.76
CA ASN A 109 -5.51 -23.85 -20.76
C ASN A 109 -6.79 -24.47 -20.15
N ILE A 110 -7.31 -23.85 -19.08
CA ILE A 110 -8.45 -24.33 -18.30
C ILE A 110 -9.69 -23.46 -18.60
N LEU A 111 -10.47 -23.92 -19.58
CA LEU A 111 -11.92 -23.72 -19.73
C LEU A 111 -12.50 -22.39 -19.18
N ILE A 112 -12.10 -21.27 -19.78
CA ILE A 112 -12.62 -19.92 -19.49
C ILE A 112 -13.99 -19.71 -20.15
N GLU A 113 -14.97 -20.56 -19.83
CA GLU A 113 -16.39 -20.35 -20.15
C GLU A 113 -17.33 -20.59 -18.95
N LYS A 114 -16.79 -20.82 -17.75
CA LYS A 114 -17.61 -20.98 -16.53
C LYS A 114 -17.16 -20.16 -15.32
N VAL A 115 -16.37 -19.11 -15.51
CA VAL A 115 -16.08 -18.09 -14.47
C VAL A 115 -17.12 -16.96 -14.57
N SER A 116 -18.40 -17.34 -14.51
CA SER A 116 -19.46 -16.38 -14.21
C SER A 116 -19.39 -16.05 -12.72
N SER A 117 -19.20 -14.77 -12.40
CA SER A 117 -19.65 -14.19 -11.13
C SER A 117 -19.38 -15.02 -9.88
N ALA A 118 -18.12 -15.35 -9.60
CA ALA A 118 -17.72 -15.58 -8.22
C ALA A 118 -17.92 -14.25 -7.49
N GLN A 119 -18.97 -14.18 -6.66
CA GLN A 119 -19.34 -13.00 -5.90
C GLN A 119 -18.28 -12.81 -4.80
N SER A 120 -17.17 -12.12 -5.13
CA SER A 120 -16.09 -11.85 -4.17
C SER A 120 -16.70 -11.25 -2.91
N SER A 121 -16.54 -11.98 -1.82
CA SER A 121 -17.16 -11.63 -0.55
C SER A 121 -16.32 -10.58 0.14
N THR A 122 -16.99 -9.59 0.73
CA THR A 122 -16.34 -8.41 1.30
C THR A 122 -16.66 -8.30 2.78
N VAL A 123 -15.66 -7.88 3.55
CA VAL A 123 -15.79 -7.64 4.98
C VAL A 123 -15.43 -6.19 5.29
N MET A 124 -16.14 -5.59 6.24
CA MET A 124 -15.89 -4.22 6.69
C MET A 124 -14.83 -4.23 7.79
N TYR A 125 -13.73 -3.54 7.54
CA TYR A 125 -12.64 -3.32 8.48
C TYR A 125 -12.57 -1.84 8.86
N GLN A 126 -12.46 -1.53 10.15
CA GLN A 126 -12.23 -0.15 10.59
C GLN A 126 -10.73 0.10 10.71
N ILE A 127 -10.21 1.03 9.91
CA ILE A 127 -8.79 1.42 9.88
C ILE A 127 -8.36 1.89 11.27
N LYS A 128 -7.32 1.27 11.81
CA LYS A 128 -6.74 1.56 13.13
C LYS A 128 -5.50 2.44 13.01
N ALA A 129 -5.03 2.96 14.14
CA ALA A 129 -3.77 3.71 14.18
C ALA A 129 -2.61 2.79 13.78
N GLY A 130 -1.72 3.29 12.91
CA GLY A 130 -0.60 2.53 12.34
C GLY A 130 -0.89 1.93 10.96
N ASP A 131 -2.16 1.83 10.55
CA ASP A 131 -2.51 1.26 9.24
C ASP A 131 -2.12 2.14 8.04
N THR A 132 -1.79 1.47 6.95
CA THR A 132 -1.67 2.01 5.60
C THR A 132 -2.34 1.03 4.64
N LEU A 133 -2.76 1.45 3.43
CA LEU A 133 -3.28 0.47 2.48
C LEU A 133 -2.25 -0.61 2.09
N TYR A 134 -0.95 -0.31 2.18
CA TYR A 134 0.12 -1.28 1.95
C TYR A 134 0.16 -2.36 3.04
N SER A 135 0.22 -1.96 4.32
CA SER A 135 0.22 -2.90 5.43
C SER A 135 -1.08 -3.69 5.55
N LEU A 136 -2.22 -3.10 5.14
CA LEU A 136 -3.49 -3.80 5.06
C LEU A 136 -3.54 -4.78 3.88
N ALA A 137 -2.97 -4.42 2.72
CA ALA A 137 -2.88 -5.31 1.57
C ALA A 137 -2.01 -6.54 1.89
N GLU A 138 -0.86 -6.35 2.51
CA GLU A 138 0.05 -7.41 2.98
C GLU A 138 -0.64 -8.33 4.01
N ARG A 139 -1.15 -7.75 5.11
CA ARG A 139 -1.79 -8.47 6.22
C ARG A 139 -3.07 -9.21 5.83
N PHE A 140 -3.82 -8.72 4.84
CA PHE A 140 -5.03 -9.37 4.34
C PHE A 140 -4.84 -10.10 3.00
N ASN A 141 -3.58 -10.29 2.56
CA ASN A 141 -3.21 -11.03 1.33
C ASN A 141 -4.02 -10.59 0.09
N THR A 142 -4.02 -9.29 -0.17
CA THR A 142 -4.68 -8.61 -1.31
C THR A 142 -3.74 -7.56 -1.91
N GLU A 143 -4.13 -6.87 -2.97
CA GLU A 143 -3.34 -5.79 -3.56
C GLU A 143 -3.85 -4.40 -3.16
N VAL A 144 -2.95 -3.42 -3.03
CA VAL A 144 -3.33 -2.00 -2.80
C VAL A 144 -4.25 -1.49 -3.92
N SER A 145 -4.00 -1.90 -5.16
CA SER A 145 -4.84 -1.67 -6.35
C SER A 145 -6.27 -2.18 -6.16
N GLU A 146 -6.42 -3.37 -5.60
CA GLU A 146 -7.72 -4.00 -5.34
C GLU A 146 -8.46 -3.27 -4.21
N LEU A 147 -7.79 -3.02 -3.07
CA LEU A 147 -8.34 -2.21 -1.98
C LEU A 147 -8.79 -0.82 -2.45
N MET A 148 -7.98 -0.14 -3.26
CA MET A 148 -8.35 1.16 -3.83
C MET A 148 -9.57 1.05 -4.76
N THR A 149 -9.61 0.05 -5.64
CA THR A 149 -10.71 -0.15 -6.59
C THR A 149 -12.02 -0.45 -5.88
N LEU A 150 -11.99 -1.38 -4.91
CA LEU A 150 -13.13 -1.78 -4.09
C LEU A 150 -13.69 -0.61 -3.28
N ASN A 151 -12.82 0.23 -2.74
CA ASN A 151 -13.20 1.39 -1.91
C ASN A 151 -13.33 2.70 -2.68
N LYS A 152 -13.20 2.68 -4.01
CA LYS A 152 -13.31 3.86 -4.90
C LYS A 152 -12.32 4.98 -4.54
N LEU A 153 -11.14 4.61 -4.06
CA LEU A 153 -10.08 5.53 -3.64
C LEU A 153 -9.22 5.94 -4.84
N GLU A 154 -9.06 7.25 -5.06
CA GLU A 154 -8.17 7.80 -6.09
C GLU A 154 -6.68 7.71 -5.69
N TYR A 155 -6.39 7.71 -4.39
CA TYR A 155 -5.05 7.66 -3.81
C TYR A 155 -4.96 6.60 -2.71
N PRO A 156 -3.77 6.01 -2.45
CA PRO A 156 -3.61 4.95 -1.45
C PRO A 156 -3.56 5.47 -0.01
N ILE A 157 -4.58 6.25 0.38
CA ILE A 157 -4.70 6.85 1.71
C ILE A 157 -5.56 5.97 2.62
N ALA A 158 -5.01 5.61 3.78
CA ALA A 158 -5.75 5.03 4.89
C ALA A 158 -6.11 6.14 5.88
N VAL A 159 -7.39 6.29 6.21
CA VAL A 159 -7.88 7.31 7.17
C VAL A 159 -8.30 6.58 8.44
N ILE A 160 -7.64 6.87 9.56
CA ILE A 160 -7.91 6.23 10.86
C ILE A 160 -9.39 6.44 11.24
N GLY A 161 -10.04 5.37 11.69
CA GLY A 161 -11.46 5.34 12.05
C GLY A 161 -12.42 5.17 10.85
N ALA A 162 -11.96 5.33 9.61
CA ALA A 162 -12.77 5.08 8.43
C ALA A 162 -12.98 3.57 8.21
N ASN A 163 -14.12 3.21 7.62
CA ASN A 163 -14.41 1.85 7.23
C ASN A 163 -13.88 1.56 5.82
N LEU A 164 -13.15 0.46 5.69
CA LEU A 164 -12.57 -0.06 4.47
C LEU A 164 -13.19 -1.43 4.18
N GLN A 165 -13.71 -1.63 2.98
CA GLN A 165 -14.06 -2.95 2.46
C GLN A 165 -12.76 -3.69 2.14
N LEU A 166 -12.62 -4.91 2.64
CA LEU A 166 -11.56 -5.85 2.27
C LEU A 166 -12.18 -6.98 1.43
N PRO A 167 -11.54 -7.42 0.33
CA PRO A 167 -11.89 -8.69 -0.30
C PRO A 167 -11.47 -9.82 0.65
N SER A 168 -12.36 -10.76 0.94
CA SER A 168 -12.07 -11.77 1.96
C SER A 168 -13.00 -12.99 1.86
N ASP A 169 -12.60 -13.96 1.03
CA ASP A 169 -13.35 -15.20 0.80
C ASP A 169 -13.15 -16.27 1.90
N HIS A 170 -12.36 -15.97 2.92
CA HIS A 170 -12.03 -16.87 4.04
C HIS A 170 -12.01 -16.15 5.40
N VAL A 171 -13.16 -15.59 5.78
CA VAL A 171 -13.37 -14.98 7.11
C VAL A 171 -14.02 -15.98 8.06
N GLN A 172 -13.45 -16.14 9.25
CA GLN A 172 -14.04 -16.84 10.38
C GLN A 172 -14.52 -15.86 11.45
N ARG A 173 -15.51 -16.31 12.24
CA ARG A 173 -16.01 -15.61 13.41
C ARG A 173 -16.21 -16.61 14.54
N SER A 174 -15.51 -16.40 15.64
CA SER A 174 -15.41 -17.36 16.76
C SER A 174 -15.44 -16.62 18.09
N GLN A 175 -15.93 -17.26 19.15
CA GLN A 175 -15.71 -16.78 20.51
C GLN A 175 -14.34 -17.25 21.00
N GLY A 176 -13.66 -16.41 21.78
CA GLY A 176 -12.35 -16.74 22.33
C GLY A 176 -11.95 -15.83 23.48
N ILE A 177 -10.71 -15.98 23.93
CA ILE A 177 -10.08 -15.16 24.97
C ILE A 177 -8.85 -14.48 24.37
N ILE A 178 -8.66 -13.19 24.63
CA ILE A 178 -7.39 -12.50 24.34
C ILE A 178 -6.35 -12.99 25.34
N VAL A 179 -5.23 -13.54 24.88
CA VAL A 179 -4.12 -13.98 25.75
C VAL A 179 -3.09 -12.87 25.92
N GLY A 180 -2.81 -12.08 24.88
CA GLY A 180 -1.94 -10.90 24.99
C GLY A 180 -1.15 -10.59 23.72
N ALA A 181 -0.14 -9.74 23.83
CA ALA A 181 0.75 -9.41 22.70
C ALA A 181 1.89 -10.43 22.57
N ILE A 182 2.12 -10.95 21.35
CA ILE A 182 3.29 -11.80 21.06
C ILE A 182 4.48 -10.92 20.66
N ASP A 183 4.23 -9.96 19.77
CA ASP A 183 5.21 -9.03 19.21
C ASP A 183 4.51 -7.72 18.82
N ASN A 184 5.17 -6.80 18.08
CA ASN A 184 4.57 -5.51 17.68
C ASN A 184 3.47 -5.61 16.60
N THR A 185 3.23 -6.81 16.07
CA THR A 185 2.40 -7.11 14.88
C THR A 185 1.46 -8.29 15.09
N SER A 186 1.59 -9.05 16.19
CA SER A 186 0.80 -10.26 16.46
C SER A 186 0.27 -10.26 17.89
N ILE A 187 -0.92 -10.81 18.08
CA ILE A 187 -1.49 -11.17 19.39
C ILE A 187 -1.71 -12.67 19.47
N GLU A 188 -1.77 -13.19 20.69
CA GLU A 188 -2.21 -14.55 20.97
C GLU A 188 -3.67 -14.54 21.45
N VAL A 189 -4.46 -15.50 20.97
CA VAL A 189 -5.84 -15.74 21.39
C VAL A 189 -6.05 -17.22 21.66
N LEU A 190 -6.98 -17.54 22.56
CA LEU A 190 -7.46 -18.89 22.81
C LEU A 190 -8.84 -19.06 22.16
N ILE A 191 -8.94 -19.92 21.15
CA ILE A 191 -10.19 -20.25 20.43
C ILE A 191 -10.37 -21.77 20.50
N ASP A 192 -11.54 -22.23 20.95
CA ASP A 192 -11.88 -23.66 21.12
C ASP A 192 -10.82 -24.47 21.93
N GLY A 193 -10.14 -23.81 22.87
CA GLY A 193 -9.06 -24.39 23.68
C GLY A 193 -7.69 -24.49 22.99
N ALA A 194 -7.56 -24.01 21.74
CA ALA A 194 -6.31 -23.93 21.01
C ALA A 194 -5.75 -22.50 21.00
N HIS A 195 -4.44 -22.38 21.24
CA HIS A 195 -3.71 -21.12 21.11
C HIS A 195 -3.47 -20.79 19.64
N GLN A 196 -3.82 -19.57 19.22
CA GLN A 196 -3.66 -19.10 17.85
C GLN A 196 -3.04 -17.70 17.83
N ALA A 197 -2.04 -17.50 16.97
CA ALA A 197 -1.47 -16.19 16.69
C ALA A 197 -2.29 -15.48 15.60
N LEU A 198 -2.79 -14.27 15.87
CA LEU A 198 -3.46 -13.42 14.90
C LEU A 198 -2.65 -12.15 14.63
N GLU A 199 -2.43 -11.82 13.36
CA GLU A 199 -1.80 -10.55 12.97
C GLU A 199 -2.72 -9.35 13.25
N VAL A 200 -2.15 -8.29 13.79
CA VAL A 200 -2.77 -7.00 14.14
C VAL A 200 -2.08 -5.84 13.42
N SER A 201 -2.67 -4.64 13.45
CA SER A 201 -2.03 -3.44 12.91
C SER A 201 -0.70 -3.16 13.62
N TYR A 202 0.31 -2.71 12.87
CA TYR A 202 1.66 -2.47 13.42
C TYR A 202 1.63 -1.50 14.60
N GLY A 203 2.16 -1.94 15.75
CA GLY A 203 2.18 -1.20 17.01
C GLY A 203 0.87 -1.22 17.80
N SER A 204 -0.18 -1.92 17.33
CA SER A 204 -1.46 -2.01 18.04
C SER A 204 -1.55 -3.21 19.00
N SER A 205 -0.64 -4.19 18.91
CA SER A 205 -0.64 -5.39 19.75
C SER A 205 -0.63 -5.09 21.25
N HIS A 206 0.12 -4.07 21.67
CA HIS A 206 0.23 -3.65 23.07
C HIS A 206 -1.10 -3.19 23.67
N ASN A 207 -2.10 -2.80 22.86
CA ASN A 207 -3.42 -2.47 23.37
C ASN A 207 -4.14 -3.72 23.90
N TYR A 208 -3.94 -4.87 23.24
CA TYR A 208 -4.53 -6.15 23.63
C TYR A 208 -3.86 -6.77 24.87
N GLN A 209 -2.68 -6.29 25.28
CA GLN A 209 -2.09 -6.69 26.56
C GLN A 209 -2.94 -6.23 27.76
N TYR A 210 -3.65 -5.11 27.62
CA TYR A 210 -4.61 -4.63 28.63
C TYR A 210 -5.98 -5.33 28.55
N GLU A 211 -6.18 -6.16 27.51
CA GLU A 211 -7.39 -6.97 27.30
C GLU A 211 -7.14 -8.46 27.60
N GLU A 212 -5.98 -8.82 28.16
CA GLU A 212 -5.66 -10.19 28.57
C GLU A 212 -6.74 -10.79 29.50
N GLY A 213 -7.16 -12.02 29.19
CA GLY A 213 -8.22 -12.74 29.90
C GLY A 213 -9.65 -12.35 29.51
N GLN A 214 -9.86 -11.31 28.69
CA GLN A 214 -11.21 -10.89 28.28
C GLN A 214 -11.83 -11.87 27.29
N GLN A 215 -13.11 -12.22 27.52
CA GLN A 215 -13.92 -12.98 26.55
C GLN A 215 -14.42 -12.07 25.44
N VAL A 216 -14.23 -12.51 24.20
CA VAL A 216 -14.47 -11.71 23.00
C VAL A 216 -15.03 -12.54 21.86
N VAL A 217 -15.78 -11.90 20.97
CA VAL A 217 -16.09 -12.41 19.64
C VAL A 217 -15.07 -11.84 18.65
N LEU A 218 -14.27 -12.73 18.08
CA LEU A 218 -13.22 -12.42 17.11
C LEU A 218 -13.76 -12.61 15.70
N THR A 219 -13.44 -11.68 14.80
CA THR A 219 -13.58 -11.89 13.34
C THR A 219 -12.20 -11.80 12.73
N TYR A 220 -11.77 -12.80 11.96
CA TYR A 220 -10.40 -12.93 11.47
C TYR A 220 -10.34 -13.72 10.15
N THR A 221 -9.26 -13.57 9.37
CA THR A 221 -9.01 -14.41 8.19
C THR A 221 -8.40 -15.75 8.59
N THR A 222 -8.62 -16.81 7.82
CA THR A 222 -8.02 -18.14 8.12
C THR A 222 -6.52 -18.25 7.86
N GLY A 223 -5.89 -17.22 7.29
CA GLY A 223 -4.54 -17.31 6.74
C GLY A 223 -4.45 -18.16 5.46
N SER A 224 -3.22 -18.39 5.02
CA SER A 224 -2.83 -19.27 3.90
C SER A 224 -1.44 -19.84 4.15
N ASP A 225 -0.94 -20.76 3.32
CA ASP A 225 0.38 -21.39 3.47
C ASP A 225 1.55 -20.40 3.70
N ASN A 226 1.41 -19.15 3.25
CA ASN A 226 2.43 -18.10 3.36
C ASN A 226 2.00 -16.86 4.17
N HIS A 227 0.77 -16.81 4.72
CA HIS A 227 0.27 -15.66 5.49
C HIS A 227 -0.48 -16.12 6.73
N ARG A 228 -0.22 -15.49 7.89
CA ARG A 228 -0.92 -15.85 9.12
C ARG A 228 -2.39 -15.39 9.06
N PRO A 229 -3.26 -16.01 9.89
CA PRO A 229 -4.56 -15.43 10.24
C PRO A 229 -4.45 -13.97 10.68
N ALA A 230 -5.32 -13.09 10.18
CA ALA A 230 -5.30 -11.67 10.47
C ALA A 230 -6.61 -11.18 11.09
N LEU A 231 -6.51 -10.42 12.17
CA LEU A 231 -7.65 -9.95 12.98
C LEU A 231 -8.43 -8.80 12.30
N ILE A 232 -9.67 -9.05 11.90
CA ILE A 232 -10.53 -8.02 11.28
C ILE A 232 -11.21 -7.18 12.37
N SER A 233 -11.76 -7.81 13.41
CA SER A 233 -12.40 -7.11 14.52
C SER A 233 -12.48 -7.94 15.81
N VAL A 234 -12.64 -7.23 16.92
CA VAL A 234 -12.89 -7.76 18.27
C VAL A 234 -14.14 -7.07 18.79
N VAL A 235 -15.02 -7.84 19.44
CA VAL A 235 -16.21 -7.34 20.15
C VAL A 235 -16.23 -7.99 21.53
N GLN A 236 -16.26 -7.18 22.59
CA GLN A 236 -16.40 -7.67 23.97
C GLN A 236 -17.80 -8.28 24.19
N ILE A 237 -17.88 -9.23 25.12
CA ILE A 237 -19.10 -9.97 25.49
C ILE A 237 -19.66 -9.42 26.81
#